data_AF-A0A7Y9U7B9-F1
#
_entry.id   AF-A0A7Y9U7B9-F1
#
_cell.length_a   1.000
_cell.length_b   1.000
_cell.length_c   1.000
_cell.angle_alpha   90.00
_cell.angle_beta   90.00
_cell.angle_gamma   90.00
#
_symmetry.space_group_name_H-M   'P 1'
#
loop_
_entity.id
_entity.type
_entity.pdbx_description
1 polymer ?
#
loop_
_entity_poly.entity_id
_entity_poly.type
_entity_poly.pdbx_seq_one_letter_code
_entity_poly.pdbx_strand_id
1 'polypeptide(L)'
;MYTRLVTVQVAPENVEAVVRLWETEAIPAARRQPGHVDGRLVVQRQSGKGISMFTWQTQADAEATGPASDHLRQVLAKFGPYFLGPPVVEHYEVAAQTGGNDRVVQQARRYFAAWQAHDAEAILATMAPGGTYSDPTTPGPIGGEALRGYAVALWTAFPDLTFEISAIDRIDEHRAHVRWVMRGHNQGALMGLPPSGKAVQLEGIDLVEGSPEGIHRVIGLFDSATLLRQMGMNVAIQPG
;
A
#
# COMPACT_ATOMS: atom_id res chain seq x y z
N MET A 1 3.61 -3.23 19.49
CA MET A 1 2.19 -3.16 19.04
C MET A 1 1.32 -3.69 20.15
N TYR A 2 0.10 -3.17 20.27
CA TYR A 2 -0.85 -3.53 21.32
C TYR A 2 -2.16 -3.93 20.68
N THR A 3 -2.76 -5.02 21.14
CA THR A 3 -4.01 -5.54 20.58
C THR A 3 -5.10 -5.56 21.65
N ARG A 4 -6.32 -5.24 21.25
CA ARG A 4 -7.52 -5.38 22.06
C ARG A 4 -8.33 -6.54 21.55
N LEU A 5 -8.59 -7.51 22.41
CA LEU A 5 -9.56 -8.58 22.19
C LEU A 5 -10.91 -8.17 22.76
N VAL A 6 -11.96 -8.36 21.97
CA VAL A 6 -13.35 -8.29 22.41
C VAL A 6 -14.00 -9.64 22.12
N THR A 7 -14.19 -10.43 23.17
CA THR A 7 -14.89 -11.71 23.08
C THR A 7 -16.38 -11.48 23.29
N VAL A 8 -17.18 -12.00 22.37
CA VAL A 8 -18.64 -11.85 22.37
C VAL A 8 -19.31 -13.20 22.21
N GLN A 9 -20.52 -13.31 22.77
CA GLN A 9 -21.42 -14.42 22.57
C GLN A 9 -22.70 -13.89 21.94
N VAL A 10 -23.06 -14.42 20.77
CA VAL A 10 -24.28 -14.07 20.06
C VAL A 10 -25.09 -15.32 19.74
N ALA A 11 -26.35 -15.17 19.35
CA ALA A 11 -27.14 -16.29 18.86
C ALA A 11 -26.55 -16.77 17.50
N PRO A 12 -26.42 -18.08 17.24
CA PRO A 12 -25.84 -18.60 16.00
C PRO A 12 -26.45 -18.01 14.72
N GLU A 13 -27.77 -17.80 14.71
CA GLU A 13 -28.53 -17.19 13.61
C GLU A 13 -28.17 -15.72 13.34
N ASN A 14 -27.60 -15.03 14.33
CA ASN A 14 -27.23 -13.62 14.24
C ASN A 14 -25.77 -13.40 13.81
N VAL A 15 -24.96 -14.45 13.68
CA VAL A 15 -23.52 -14.34 13.37
C VAL A 15 -23.27 -13.54 12.09
N GLU A 16 -24.01 -13.82 11.00
CA GLU A 16 -23.81 -13.13 9.72
C GLU A 16 -24.25 -11.65 9.78
N ALA A 17 -25.25 -11.33 10.61
CA ALA A 17 -25.63 -9.93 10.85
C ALA A 17 -24.52 -9.18 11.59
N VAL A 18 -23.90 -9.83 12.58
CA VAL A 18 -22.78 -9.27 13.36
C VAL A 18 -21.52 -9.11 12.52
N VAL A 19 -21.21 -10.07 11.63
CA VAL A 19 -20.08 -9.95 10.68
C VAL A 19 -20.29 -8.73 9.77
N ARG A 20 -21.48 -8.58 9.17
CA ARG A 20 -21.79 -7.39 8.35
C ARG A 20 -21.67 -6.10 9.15
N LEU A 21 -22.21 -6.06 10.36
CA LEU A 21 -22.11 -4.88 11.23
C LEU A 21 -20.66 -4.56 11.60
N TRP A 22 -19.82 -5.58 11.78
CA TRP A 22 -18.39 -5.40 12.01
C TRP A 22 -17.70 -4.76 10.81
N GLU A 23 -18.01 -5.23 9.60
CA GLU A 23 -17.49 -4.66 8.35
C GLU A 23 -17.92 -3.21 8.12
N THR A 24 -19.19 -2.87 8.42
CA THR A 24 -19.75 -1.54 8.13
C THR A 24 -19.52 -0.52 9.25
N GLU A 25 -19.40 -0.96 10.50
CA GLU A 25 -19.29 -0.06 11.65
C GLU A 25 -17.92 -0.13 12.34
N ALA A 26 -17.44 -1.33 12.66
CA ALA A 26 -16.23 -1.48 13.46
C ALA A 26 -14.95 -1.21 12.64
N ILE A 27 -14.83 -1.76 11.42
CA ILE A 27 -13.66 -1.51 10.56
C ILE A 27 -13.48 -0.01 10.26
N PRO A 28 -14.50 0.74 9.80
CA PRO A 28 -14.31 2.15 9.48
C PRO A 28 -14.05 3.00 10.72
N ALA A 29 -14.63 2.63 11.86
CA ALA A 29 -14.35 3.28 13.14
C ALA A 29 -12.89 3.10 13.57
N ALA A 30 -12.36 1.88 13.49
CA ALA A 30 -10.96 1.58 13.83
C ALA A 30 -9.97 2.28 12.89
N ARG A 31 -10.23 2.29 11.57
CA ARG A 31 -9.35 2.94 10.58
C ARG A 31 -9.18 4.45 10.76
N ARG A 32 -10.12 5.11 11.44
CA ARG A 32 -10.03 6.55 11.75
C ARG A 32 -9.16 6.85 12.99
N GLN A 33 -8.75 5.83 13.73
CA GLN A 33 -8.00 6.01 14.96
C GLN A 33 -6.51 6.17 14.67
N PRO A 34 -5.81 7.07 15.40
CA PRO A 34 -4.35 7.14 15.36
C PRO A 34 -3.71 5.80 15.68
N GLY A 35 -2.62 5.47 14.99
CA GLY A 35 -1.84 4.27 15.27
C GLY A 35 -2.51 2.93 14.93
N HIS A 36 -3.71 2.91 14.34
CA HIS A 36 -4.36 1.66 13.90
C HIS A 36 -3.49 0.89 12.89
N VAL A 37 -3.30 -0.40 13.14
CA VAL A 37 -2.48 -1.31 12.31
C VAL A 37 -3.37 -2.24 11.50
N ASP A 38 -4.15 -3.08 12.19
CA ASP A 38 -5.03 -4.05 11.57
C ASP A 38 -6.24 -4.40 12.45
N GLY A 39 -7.15 -5.18 11.88
CA GLY A 39 -8.30 -5.71 12.58
C GLY A 39 -8.72 -7.07 12.03
N ARG A 40 -9.23 -7.94 12.89
CA ARG A 40 -9.71 -9.27 12.53
C ARG A 40 -10.89 -9.66 13.40
N LEU A 41 -11.93 -10.20 12.78
CA LEU A 41 -13.00 -10.91 13.45
C LEU A 41 -12.88 -12.40 13.15
N VAL A 42 -12.86 -13.23 14.19
CA VAL A 42 -12.96 -14.68 14.06
C VAL A 42 -14.24 -15.15 14.75
N VAL A 43 -14.98 -16.05 14.11
CA VAL A 43 -16.27 -16.54 14.60
C VAL A 43 -16.34 -18.06 14.54
N GLN A 44 -16.94 -18.65 15.57
CA GLN A 44 -17.39 -20.03 15.58
C GLN A 44 -18.89 -20.05 15.31
N ARG A 45 -19.28 -20.27 14.05
CA ARG A 45 -20.67 -20.10 13.59
C ARG A 45 -21.69 -20.95 14.37
N GLN A 46 -21.35 -22.20 14.68
CA GLN A 46 -22.27 -23.12 15.36
C GLN A 46 -22.58 -22.70 16.80
N SER A 47 -21.60 -22.17 17.52
CA SER A 47 -21.77 -21.75 18.92
C SER A 47 -22.16 -20.28 19.05
N GLY A 48 -21.98 -19.47 18.00
CA GLY A 48 -22.18 -18.02 18.06
C GLY A 48 -21.06 -17.26 18.81
N LYS A 49 -19.94 -17.93 19.12
CA LYS A 49 -18.79 -17.27 19.75
C LYS A 49 -18.03 -16.42 18.73
N GLY A 50 -17.74 -15.17 19.07
CA GLY A 50 -16.93 -14.26 18.25
C GLY A 50 -15.77 -13.66 19.05
N ILE A 51 -14.65 -13.41 18.38
CA ILE A 51 -13.52 -12.66 18.93
C ILE A 51 -13.13 -11.60 17.90
N SER A 52 -13.33 -10.33 18.25
CA SER A 52 -12.85 -9.18 17.49
C SER A 52 -11.50 -8.74 18.04
N MET A 53 -10.54 -8.50 17.17
CA MET A 53 -9.17 -8.09 17.50
C MET A 53 -8.84 -6.84 16.68
N PHE A 54 -8.34 -5.80 17.33
CA PHE A 54 -7.80 -4.62 16.66
C PHE A 54 -6.43 -4.31 17.24
N THR A 55 -5.49 -3.90 16.41
CA THR A 55 -4.09 -3.67 16.80
C THR A 55 -3.68 -2.22 16.56
N TRP A 56 -2.89 -1.66 17.48
CA TRP A 56 -2.30 -0.32 17.41
C TRP A 56 -0.78 -0.36 17.53
N GLN A 57 -0.11 0.67 17.00
CA GLN A 57 1.34 0.84 17.07
C GLN A 57 1.83 0.99 18.51
N THR A 58 1.20 1.90 19.27
CA THR A 58 1.61 2.25 20.64
C THR A 58 0.54 1.86 21.67
N GLN A 59 0.95 1.77 22.93
CA GLN A 59 0.03 1.53 24.05
C GLN A 59 -0.94 2.71 24.23
N ALA A 60 -0.43 3.93 24.11
CA ALA A 60 -1.22 5.15 24.27
C ALA A 60 -2.37 5.23 23.25
N ASP A 61 -2.12 4.86 21.99
CA ASP A 61 -3.16 4.80 20.94
C ASP A 61 -4.25 3.76 21.27
N ALA A 62 -3.84 2.60 21.80
CA ALA A 62 -4.78 1.55 22.22
C ALA A 62 -5.63 1.98 23.44
N GLU A 63 -5.01 2.63 24.42
CA GLU A 63 -5.67 3.12 25.64
C GLU A 63 -6.63 4.29 25.39
N ALA A 64 -6.25 5.23 24.51
CA ALA A 64 -7.10 6.36 24.12
C ALA A 64 -8.46 5.93 23.55
N THR A 65 -8.52 4.72 22.98
CA THR A 65 -9.74 4.13 22.40
C THR A 65 -10.26 2.94 23.22
N GLY A 66 -9.76 2.78 24.44
CA GLY A 66 -10.06 1.65 25.34
C GLY A 66 -11.46 1.68 25.96
N PRO A 67 -11.74 0.81 26.95
CA PRO A 67 -13.05 0.65 27.61
C PRO A 67 -13.60 1.93 28.24
N ALA A 68 -12.72 2.83 28.68
CA ALA A 68 -13.11 4.13 29.22
C ALA A 68 -13.54 5.14 28.14
N SER A 69 -13.18 4.92 26.88
CA SER A 69 -13.47 5.85 25.78
C SER A 69 -14.96 5.84 25.40
N ASP A 70 -15.50 7.02 25.08
CA ASP A 70 -16.84 7.14 24.49
C ASP A 70 -16.92 6.43 23.14
N HIS A 71 -15.81 6.40 22.39
CA HIS A 71 -15.74 5.78 21.09
C HIS A 71 -16.05 4.28 21.14
N LEU A 72 -15.35 3.52 22.00
CA LEU A 72 -15.59 2.09 22.11
C LEU A 72 -16.99 1.79 22.64
N ARG A 73 -17.49 2.59 23.59
CA ARG A 73 -18.87 2.47 24.10
C ARG A 73 -19.90 2.67 22.99
N GLN A 74 -19.73 3.69 22.14
CA GLN A 74 -20.63 3.95 21.02
C GLN A 74 -20.60 2.83 19.98
N VAL A 75 -19.42 2.29 19.66
CA VAL A 75 -19.31 1.16 18.73
C VAL A 75 -19.97 -0.07 19.33
N LEU A 76 -19.64 -0.46 20.56
CA LEU A 76 -20.23 -1.63 21.23
C LEU A 76 -21.74 -1.53 21.40
N ALA A 77 -22.28 -0.32 21.64
CA ALA A 77 -23.73 -0.11 21.74
C ALA A 77 -24.48 -0.53 20.46
N LYS A 78 -23.86 -0.38 19.27
CA LYS A 78 -24.46 -0.84 18.00
C LYS A 78 -24.61 -2.36 17.93
N PHE A 79 -23.72 -3.09 18.58
CA PHE A 79 -23.75 -4.56 18.65
C PHE A 79 -24.60 -5.08 19.82
N GLY A 80 -24.88 -4.24 20.82
CA GLY A 80 -25.60 -4.59 22.04
C GLY A 80 -26.85 -5.47 21.85
N PRO A 81 -27.73 -5.19 20.87
CA PRO A 81 -28.92 -6.02 20.62
C PRO A 81 -28.63 -7.48 20.23
N TYR A 82 -27.42 -7.80 19.79
CA TYR A 82 -27.03 -9.15 19.37
C TYR A 82 -26.32 -9.95 20.47
N PHE A 83 -25.86 -9.29 21.54
CA PHE A 83 -25.10 -9.91 22.60
C PHE A 83 -25.99 -10.69 23.57
N LEU A 84 -25.68 -11.97 23.79
CA LEU A 84 -26.35 -12.83 24.79
C LEU A 84 -25.78 -12.63 26.21
N GLY A 85 -24.76 -11.80 26.36
CA GLY A 85 -24.12 -11.45 27.62
C GLY A 85 -23.11 -10.31 27.41
N PRO A 86 -22.56 -9.75 28.49
CA PRO A 86 -21.60 -8.66 28.38
C PRO A 86 -20.36 -9.12 27.60
N PRO A 87 -19.83 -8.28 26.69
CA PRO A 87 -18.58 -8.58 26.00
C PRO A 87 -17.41 -8.55 26.99
N VAL A 88 -16.44 -9.44 26.81
CA VAL A 88 -15.18 -9.44 27.57
C VAL A 88 -14.15 -8.65 26.77
N VAL A 89 -13.55 -7.63 27.37
CA VAL A 89 -12.58 -6.74 26.72
C VAL A 89 -11.23 -6.86 27.41
N GLU A 90 -10.21 -7.27 26.67
CA GLU A 90 -8.86 -7.54 27.16
C GLU A 90 -7.81 -6.85 26.28
N HIS A 91 -6.68 -6.47 26.87
CA HIS A 91 -5.57 -5.81 26.17
C HIS A 91 -4.29 -6.62 26.34
N TYR A 92 -3.54 -6.77 25.26
CA TYR A 92 -2.29 -7.51 25.24
C TYR A 92 -1.24 -6.76 24.43
N GLU A 93 0.02 -6.94 24.81
CA GLU A 93 1.14 -6.65 23.91
C GLU A 93 1.23 -7.74 22.84
N VAL A 94 1.43 -7.34 21.59
CA VAL A 94 1.72 -8.29 20.51
C VAL A 94 3.19 -8.67 20.57
N ALA A 95 3.47 -9.83 21.16
CA ALA A 95 4.84 -10.34 21.30
C ALA A 95 5.44 -10.90 19.99
N ALA A 96 4.61 -11.47 19.12
CA ALA A 96 5.02 -11.98 17.80
C ALA A 96 3.82 -12.04 16.84
N GLN A 97 4.05 -11.84 15.54
CA GLN A 97 3.04 -12.04 14.49
C GLN A 97 3.68 -12.47 13.18
N THR A 98 3.03 -13.40 12.47
CA THR A 98 3.48 -13.92 11.17
C THR A 98 2.78 -13.25 9.97
N GLY A 99 1.67 -12.53 10.20
CA GLY A 99 0.84 -11.97 9.11
C GLY A 99 -0.07 -10.85 9.58
N GLY A 100 0.52 -9.66 9.72
CA GLY A 100 -0.12 -8.35 9.96
C GLY A 100 0.68 -7.20 9.33
N ASN A 101 1.66 -7.54 8.49
CA ASN A 101 2.53 -6.58 7.84
C ASN A 101 2.06 -6.39 6.40
N ASP A 102 1.40 -5.28 6.14
CA ASP A 102 1.36 -4.65 4.81
C ASP A 102 2.77 -4.17 4.42
N ARG A 103 3.83 -4.98 4.68
CA ARG A 103 5.23 -4.60 4.51
C ARG A 103 5.51 -4.27 3.06
N VAL A 104 5.12 -5.15 2.14
CA VAL A 104 5.29 -4.89 0.70
C VAL A 104 4.52 -3.65 0.25
N VAL A 105 3.33 -3.40 0.81
CA VAL A 105 2.54 -2.19 0.53
C VAL A 105 3.25 -0.94 1.08
N GLN A 106 3.80 -1.00 2.30
CA GLN A 106 4.56 0.10 2.90
C GLN A 106 5.89 0.34 2.16
N GLN A 107 6.57 -0.72 1.73
CA GLN A 107 7.76 -0.65 0.88
C GLN A 107 7.42 0.05 -0.43
N ALA A 108 6.35 -0.37 -1.11
CA ALA A 108 5.86 0.29 -2.33
C ALA A 108 5.52 1.77 -2.10
N ARG A 109 4.84 2.12 -1.00
CA ARG A 109 4.55 3.53 -0.66
C ARG A 109 5.82 4.35 -0.49
N ARG A 110 6.82 3.83 0.25
CA ARG A 110 8.11 4.54 0.43
C ARG A 110 8.86 4.69 -0.89
N TYR A 111 8.86 3.66 -1.73
CA TYR A 111 9.48 3.69 -3.05
C TYR A 111 8.87 4.78 -3.93
N PHE A 112 7.55 4.85 -4.05
CA PHE A 112 6.89 5.90 -4.84
C PHE A 112 6.96 7.28 -4.21
N ALA A 113 7.02 7.40 -2.87
CA ALA A 113 7.27 8.66 -2.21
C ALA A 113 8.66 9.21 -2.55
N ALA A 114 9.68 8.36 -2.64
CA ALA A 114 11.02 8.75 -3.07
C ALA A 114 11.05 9.21 -4.54
N TRP A 115 10.31 8.52 -5.42
CA TRP A 115 10.12 8.98 -6.81
C TRP A 115 9.45 10.34 -6.90
N GLN A 116 8.41 10.60 -6.10
CA GLN A 116 7.71 11.90 -6.06
C GLN A 116 8.57 13.01 -5.44
N ALA A 117 9.47 12.67 -4.53
CA ALA A 117 10.41 13.60 -3.92
C ALA A 117 11.66 13.88 -4.78
N HIS A 118 11.80 13.21 -5.93
CA HIS A 118 12.99 13.25 -6.79
C HIS A 118 14.28 12.89 -6.03
N ASP A 119 14.19 11.91 -5.12
CA ASP A 119 15.29 11.51 -4.24
C ASP A 119 15.79 10.10 -4.60
N ALA A 120 16.88 10.05 -5.36
CA ALA A 120 17.46 8.78 -5.80
C ALA A 120 18.06 7.95 -4.64
N GLU A 121 18.58 8.60 -3.60
CA GLU A 121 19.11 7.87 -2.44
C GLU A 121 17.98 7.24 -1.64
N ALA A 122 16.85 7.94 -1.50
CA ALA A 122 15.66 7.38 -0.88
C ALA A 122 15.07 6.22 -1.71
N ILE A 123 15.13 6.28 -3.05
CA ILE A 123 14.76 5.13 -3.90
C ILE A 123 15.66 3.94 -3.56
N LEU A 124 16.97 4.12 -3.61
CA LEU A 124 17.93 3.05 -3.35
C LEU A 124 17.80 2.47 -1.94
N ALA A 125 17.51 3.29 -0.94
CA ALA A 125 17.30 2.86 0.44
C ALA A 125 16.07 1.96 0.63
N THR A 126 15.13 1.92 -0.32
CA THR A 126 14.00 1.00 -0.27
C THR A 126 14.30 -0.38 -0.86
N MET A 127 15.39 -0.49 -1.64
CA MET A 127 15.77 -1.72 -2.32
C MET A 127 16.51 -2.66 -1.36
N ALA A 128 16.24 -3.95 -1.46
CA ALA A 128 17.06 -4.97 -0.83
C ALA A 128 18.45 -5.02 -1.51
N PRO A 129 19.48 -5.61 -0.87
CA PRO A 129 20.75 -5.88 -1.53
C PRO A 129 20.55 -6.64 -2.85
N GLY A 130 21.07 -6.08 -3.95
CA GLY A 130 20.89 -6.65 -5.30
C GLY A 130 19.49 -6.46 -5.90
N GLY A 131 18.64 -5.65 -5.29
CA GLY A 131 17.31 -5.33 -5.81
C GLY A 131 17.37 -4.66 -7.18
N THR A 132 16.36 -4.95 -8.02
CA THR A 132 16.33 -4.51 -9.42
C THR A 132 15.05 -3.78 -9.80
N TYR A 133 15.16 -2.92 -10.80
CA TYR A 133 14.09 -2.26 -11.52
C TYR A 133 14.20 -2.57 -13.01
N SER A 134 13.07 -2.74 -13.70
CA SER A 134 13.04 -2.77 -15.16
C SER A 134 11.71 -2.23 -15.67
N ASP A 135 11.73 -1.64 -16.85
CA ASP A 135 10.54 -1.21 -17.57
C ASP A 135 10.75 -1.39 -19.10
N PRO A 136 9.77 -1.06 -19.96
CA PRO A 136 9.91 -1.22 -21.41
C PRO A 136 10.99 -0.34 -22.07
N THR A 137 11.61 0.57 -21.32
CA THR A 137 12.63 1.53 -21.77
C THR A 137 14.04 1.18 -21.29
N THR A 138 14.16 0.28 -20.31
CA THR A 138 15.44 -0.27 -19.90
C THR A 138 15.82 -1.48 -20.77
N PRO A 139 17.11 -1.72 -21.05
CA PRO A 139 17.57 -2.90 -21.80
C PRO A 139 17.43 -4.22 -21.02
N GLY A 140 17.05 -4.14 -19.74
CA GLY A 140 16.94 -5.24 -18.79
C GLY A 140 16.85 -4.72 -17.35
N PRO A 141 16.91 -5.62 -16.36
CA PRO A 141 16.95 -5.24 -14.95
C PRO A 141 18.20 -4.42 -14.60
N ILE A 142 17.99 -3.29 -13.92
CA ILE A 142 19.03 -2.38 -13.43
C ILE A 142 18.91 -2.24 -11.92
N GLY A 143 20.04 -2.03 -11.23
CA GLY A 143 20.09 -1.83 -9.79
C GLY A 143 21.24 -0.91 -9.39
N GLY A 144 21.29 -0.48 -8.13
CA GLY A 144 22.36 0.36 -7.59
C GLY A 144 22.59 1.63 -8.41
N GLU A 145 23.85 1.88 -8.80
CA GLU A 145 24.24 3.06 -9.59
C GLU A 145 23.44 3.21 -10.90
N ALA A 146 23.09 2.11 -11.56
CA ALA A 146 22.35 2.18 -12.81
C ALA A 146 20.91 2.67 -12.58
N LEU A 147 20.27 2.25 -11.49
CA LEU A 147 18.95 2.74 -11.09
C LEU A 147 19.00 4.22 -10.68
N ARG A 148 20.02 4.63 -9.93
CA ARG A 148 20.25 6.05 -9.61
C ARG A 148 20.39 6.91 -10.87
N GLY A 149 21.25 6.48 -11.79
CA GLY A 149 21.47 7.18 -13.05
C GLY A 149 20.20 7.25 -13.89
N TYR A 150 19.41 6.19 -13.93
CA TYR A 150 18.11 6.16 -14.60
C TYR A 150 17.13 7.19 -14.03
N ALA A 151 16.96 7.22 -12.70
CA ALA A 151 16.06 8.17 -12.04
C ALA A 151 16.48 9.63 -12.30
N VAL A 152 17.76 9.94 -12.13
CA VAL A 152 18.31 11.28 -12.37
C VAL A 152 18.14 11.71 -13.84
N ALA A 153 18.39 10.80 -14.79
CA ALA A 153 18.18 11.08 -16.20
C ALA A 153 16.71 11.37 -16.52
N LEU A 154 15.78 10.62 -15.92
CA LEU A 154 14.35 10.82 -16.10
C LEU A 154 13.89 12.19 -15.55
N TRP A 155 14.33 12.59 -14.36
CA TRP A 155 14.01 13.92 -13.81
C TRP A 155 14.70 15.06 -14.56
N THR A 156 15.88 14.82 -15.13
CA THR A 156 16.52 15.78 -16.03
C THR A 156 15.69 15.98 -17.31
N ALA A 157 15.11 14.89 -17.85
CA ALA A 157 14.23 14.95 -19.00
C ALA A 157 12.87 15.57 -18.69
N PHE A 158 12.35 15.36 -17.46
CA PHE A 158 11.06 15.84 -16.96
C PHE A 158 11.23 16.48 -15.56
N PRO A 159 11.63 17.75 -15.47
CA PRO A 159 11.89 18.40 -14.17
C PRO A 159 10.65 18.53 -13.26
N ASP A 160 9.45 18.44 -13.85
CA ASP A 160 8.16 18.49 -13.16
C ASP A 160 7.47 17.11 -13.09
N LEU A 161 8.24 16.02 -13.26
CA LEU A 161 7.71 14.67 -13.24
C LEU A 161 6.97 14.36 -11.94
N THR A 162 5.77 13.81 -12.05
CA THR A 162 5.00 13.31 -10.92
C THR A 162 4.42 11.94 -11.21
N PHE A 163 4.24 11.15 -10.16
CA PHE A 163 3.51 9.89 -10.18
C PHE A 163 2.31 9.99 -9.23
N GLU A 164 1.10 9.96 -9.78
CA GLU A 164 -0.14 9.91 -9.03
C GLU A 164 -0.53 8.46 -8.79
N ILE A 165 -0.45 8.00 -7.53
CA ILE A 165 -0.76 6.61 -7.17
C ILE A 165 -2.27 6.44 -7.00
N SER A 166 -2.90 5.68 -7.89
CA SER A 166 -4.35 5.46 -7.87
C SER A 166 -4.75 4.26 -7.01
N ALA A 167 -3.90 3.23 -6.91
CA ALA A 167 -4.12 2.09 -6.03
C ALA A 167 -2.83 1.35 -5.70
N ILE A 168 -2.79 0.72 -4.53
CA ILE A 168 -1.80 -0.30 -4.17
C ILE A 168 -2.56 -1.53 -3.72
N ASP A 169 -2.54 -2.57 -4.54
CA ASP A 169 -3.26 -3.81 -4.35
C ASP A 169 -2.27 -4.87 -3.84
N ARG A 170 -2.44 -5.32 -2.58
CA ARG A 170 -1.62 -6.42 -2.04
C ARG A 170 -2.02 -7.74 -2.67
N ILE A 171 -1.04 -8.49 -3.18
CA ILE A 171 -1.23 -9.83 -3.72
C ILE A 171 -1.00 -10.88 -2.63
N ASP A 172 0.12 -10.79 -1.93
CA ASP A 172 0.46 -11.62 -0.78
C ASP A 172 1.44 -10.88 0.16
N GLU A 173 2.12 -11.60 1.06
CA GLU A 173 3.09 -11.03 2.00
C GLU A 173 4.28 -10.33 1.31
N HIS A 174 4.65 -10.79 0.12
CA HIS A 174 5.85 -10.38 -0.61
C HIS A 174 5.54 -9.61 -1.88
N ARG A 175 4.30 -9.59 -2.35
CA ARG A 175 3.93 -8.99 -3.64
C ARG A 175 2.81 -7.97 -3.52
N ALA A 176 3.00 -6.83 -4.20
CA ALA A 176 1.97 -5.82 -4.38
C ALA A 176 2.01 -5.27 -5.81
N HIS A 177 0.86 -4.84 -6.33
CA HIS A 177 0.76 -4.13 -7.59
C HIS A 177 0.39 -2.67 -7.33
N VAL A 178 1.06 -1.75 -8.01
CA VAL A 178 0.83 -0.30 -7.84
C VAL A 178 0.37 0.28 -9.16
N ARG A 179 -0.85 0.81 -9.21
CA ARG A 179 -1.35 1.55 -10.37
C ARG A 179 -1.02 3.02 -10.23
N TRP A 180 -0.51 3.63 -11.29
CA TRP A 180 -0.06 5.01 -11.27
C TRP A 180 -0.35 5.73 -12.58
N VAL A 181 -0.39 7.06 -12.50
CA VAL A 181 -0.40 7.96 -13.66
C VAL A 181 0.85 8.84 -13.56
N MET A 182 1.71 8.77 -14.58
CA MET A 182 2.89 9.61 -14.73
C MET A 182 2.53 10.86 -15.53
N ARG A 183 2.98 12.03 -15.07
CA ARG A 183 2.79 13.32 -15.74
C ARG A 183 4.09 14.11 -15.74
N GLY A 184 4.34 14.87 -16.81
CA GLY A 184 5.45 15.83 -16.87
C GLY A 184 5.59 16.50 -18.22
N HIS A 185 6.47 17.49 -18.33
CA HIS A 185 6.86 18.16 -19.57
C HIS A 185 8.29 17.79 -19.95
N ASN A 186 8.50 17.33 -21.19
CA ASN A 186 9.82 16.93 -21.64
C ASN A 186 10.69 18.16 -21.96
N GLN A 187 11.53 18.57 -21.02
CA GLN A 187 12.42 19.73 -21.12
C GLN A 187 13.89 19.34 -21.35
N GLY A 188 14.26 18.08 -21.12
CA GLY A 188 15.59 17.55 -21.36
C GLY A 188 15.61 16.45 -22.43
N ALA A 189 16.83 16.04 -22.83
CA ALA A 189 17.01 14.94 -23.76
C ALA A 189 16.58 13.60 -23.12
N LEU A 190 15.97 12.71 -23.91
CA LEU A 190 15.49 11.41 -23.45
C LEU A 190 15.69 10.37 -24.56
N MET A 191 16.19 9.17 -24.24
CA MET A 191 16.39 8.08 -25.22
C MET A 191 17.20 8.50 -26.47
N GLY A 192 18.18 9.41 -26.30
CA GLY A 192 18.99 9.95 -27.40
C GLY A 192 18.28 11.02 -28.25
N LEU A 193 17.10 11.46 -27.86
CA LEU A 193 16.30 12.47 -28.56
C LEU A 193 16.43 13.85 -27.88
N PRO A 194 16.36 14.95 -28.66
CA PRO A 194 16.35 16.30 -28.10
C PRO A 194 15.04 16.57 -27.32
N PRO A 195 15.02 17.58 -26.43
CA PRO A 195 13.81 17.95 -25.71
C PRO A 195 12.69 18.39 -26.66
N SER A 196 11.51 17.80 -26.48
CA SER A 196 10.33 18.08 -27.31
C SER A 196 9.49 19.26 -26.82
N GLY A 197 9.63 19.64 -25.55
CA GLY A 197 8.81 20.66 -24.89
C GLY A 197 7.35 20.24 -24.63
N LYS A 198 6.99 18.99 -24.92
CA LYS A 198 5.60 18.52 -24.85
C LYS A 198 5.26 17.92 -23.48
N ALA A 199 4.00 18.10 -23.09
CA ALA A 199 3.43 17.41 -21.94
C ALA A 199 3.19 15.93 -22.27
N VAL A 200 3.40 15.06 -21.29
CA VAL A 200 3.06 13.64 -21.35
C VAL A 200 2.16 13.25 -20.19
N GLN A 201 1.24 12.33 -20.46
CA GLN A 201 0.44 11.62 -19.46
C GLN A 201 0.42 10.14 -19.84
N LEU A 202 0.88 9.29 -18.93
CA LEU A 202 1.03 7.87 -19.16
C LEU A 202 0.49 7.09 -17.96
N GLU A 203 -0.35 6.11 -18.22
CA GLU A 203 -0.81 5.17 -17.20
C GLU A 203 0.07 3.94 -17.19
N GLY A 204 0.31 3.39 -16.00
CA GLY A 204 1.12 2.20 -15.83
C GLY A 204 0.80 1.44 -14.56
N ILE A 205 1.44 0.29 -14.45
CA ILE A 205 1.40 -0.55 -13.25
C ILE A 205 2.80 -1.05 -12.92
N ASP A 206 3.17 -0.99 -11.65
CA ASP A 206 4.40 -1.60 -11.15
C ASP A 206 4.06 -2.88 -10.40
N LEU A 207 4.76 -3.97 -10.74
CA LEU A 207 4.78 -5.21 -9.99
C LEU A 207 5.93 -5.12 -8.99
N VAL A 208 5.61 -5.03 -7.70
CA VAL A 208 6.59 -4.88 -6.62
C VAL A 208 6.70 -6.20 -5.87
N GLU A 209 7.93 -6.69 -5.76
CA GLU A 209 8.27 -7.86 -4.95
C GLU A 209 9.27 -7.47 -3.86
N GLY A 210 8.88 -7.70 -2.60
CA GLY A 210 9.63 -7.35 -1.42
C GLY A 210 9.94 -8.53 -0.51
N SER A 211 10.92 -8.32 0.35
CA SER A 211 11.41 -9.23 1.36
C SER A 211 11.55 -8.49 2.70
N PRO A 212 11.95 -9.16 3.79
CA PRO A 212 12.36 -8.47 5.03
C PRO A 212 13.49 -7.45 4.85
N GLU A 213 14.35 -7.62 3.84
CA GLU A 213 15.53 -6.78 3.61
C GLU A 213 15.25 -5.56 2.71
N GLY A 214 14.09 -5.50 2.04
CA GLY A 214 13.73 -4.42 1.12
C GLY A 214 13.00 -4.94 -0.12
N ILE A 215 12.91 -4.10 -1.16
CA ILE A 215 12.36 -4.49 -2.46
C ILE A 215 13.45 -5.20 -3.28
N HIS A 216 13.26 -6.47 -3.63
CA HIS A 216 14.21 -7.18 -4.48
C HIS A 216 13.90 -7.04 -5.97
N ARG A 217 12.66 -6.69 -6.33
CA ARG A 217 12.28 -6.49 -7.73
C ARG A 217 11.11 -5.53 -7.92
N VAL A 218 11.26 -4.62 -8.89
CA VAL A 218 10.19 -3.77 -9.43
C VAL A 218 10.16 -3.96 -10.95
N ILE A 219 8.99 -4.25 -11.50
CA ILE A 219 8.76 -4.30 -12.96
C ILE A 219 7.68 -3.29 -13.30
N GLY A 220 8.07 -2.19 -13.95
CA GLY A 220 7.14 -1.21 -14.50
C GLY A 220 6.59 -1.69 -15.84
N LEU A 221 5.27 -1.58 -16.02
CA LEU A 221 4.58 -1.94 -17.25
C LEU A 221 3.73 -0.75 -17.71
N PHE A 222 4.01 -0.25 -18.91
CA PHE A 222 3.29 0.85 -19.54
C PHE A 222 3.47 0.82 -21.07
N ASP A 223 2.65 1.58 -21.79
CA ASP A 223 2.76 1.72 -23.25
C ASP A 223 3.82 2.77 -23.63
N SER A 224 5.06 2.33 -23.88
CA SER A 224 6.15 3.19 -24.31
C SER A 224 5.92 3.83 -25.69
N ALA A 225 5.12 3.21 -26.57
CA ALA A 225 4.77 3.80 -27.85
C ALA A 225 3.84 5.01 -27.66
N THR A 226 2.97 4.99 -26.65
CA THR A 226 2.17 6.17 -26.27
C THR A 226 3.04 7.32 -25.78
N LEU A 227 4.07 7.05 -24.95
CA LEU A 227 5.03 8.07 -24.52
C LEU A 227 5.71 8.75 -25.72
N LEU A 228 6.26 7.95 -26.64
CA LEU A 228 6.93 8.45 -27.85
C LEU A 228 5.97 9.29 -28.72
N ARG A 229 4.75 8.78 -28.99
CA ARG A 229 3.75 9.51 -29.78
C ARG A 229 3.41 10.88 -29.17
N GLN A 230 3.23 10.96 -27.85
CA GLN A 230 2.93 12.23 -27.17
C GLN A 230 4.07 13.25 -27.28
N MET A 231 5.33 12.78 -27.30
CA MET A 231 6.49 13.63 -27.58
C MET A 231 6.61 14.05 -29.06
N GLY A 232 5.66 13.67 -29.92
CA GLY A 232 5.66 14.00 -31.35
C GLY A 232 6.53 13.09 -32.20
N MET A 233 6.95 11.96 -31.65
CA MET A 233 7.74 10.98 -32.37
C MET A 233 6.79 10.09 -33.18
N ASN A 234 6.74 10.31 -34.49
CA ASN A 234 6.20 9.29 -35.39
C ASN A 234 7.24 8.18 -35.48
N VAL A 235 6.87 6.95 -35.10
CA VAL A 235 7.65 5.76 -35.43
C VAL A 235 7.58 5.63 -36.95
N ALA A 236 8.55 6.21 -37.65
CA ALA A 236 8.77 5.91 -39.05
C ALA A 236 9.23 4.45 -39.10
N ILE A 237 8.31 3.54 -39.39
CA ILE A 237 8.66 2.19 -39.78
C ILE A 237 9.45 2.35 -41.07
N GLN A 238 10.78 2.27 -40.99
CA GLN A 238 11.59 2.07 -42.19
C GLN A 238 11.32 0.63 -42.65
N PRO A 239 10.74 0.42 -43.85
CA PRO A 239 10.71 -0.90 -44.44
C PRO A 239 12.17 -1.31 -44.70
N GLY A 240 12.59 -2.42 -44.10
CA GLY A 240 13.84 -3.10 -44.46
C GLY A 240 13.72 -3.84 -45.77
#